data_AF-A0A5B1CCN6-F1
#
_entry.id   AF-A0A5B1CCN6-F1
#
_cell.length_a   1.000
_cell.length_b   1.000
_cell.length_c   1.000
_cell.angle_alpha   90.00
_cell.angle_beta   90.00
_cell.angle_gamma   90.00
#
_symmetry.space_group_name_H-M   'P 1'
#
loop_
_entity.id
_entity.type
_entity.pdbx_description
1 polymer ?
#
loop_
_entity_poly.entity_id
_entity_poly.type
_entity_poly.pdbx_seq_one_letter_code
_entity_poly.pdbx_strand_id
1 'polypeptide(L)'
;MNKLKIKWTDLETAFEKMGGDFAFMNEISNYFDKETGQVIVVDETVSDAMEAIMEDLGEAEIEGADWTDQDVCRTPTYEELSDWMKPAVLSAIQLEYGANVARFESIPQFESHDSFEWMEAFVETVRDDAVRKKLASALQQRKPFRKFRDAMESDRRLQQQWRSFESARQREAIIEWLGNIDVEPLNPTESTYDPPPLPDLRKIMFAEVRRFVRFARDIPGVVQIALIGSLTTDKEFPKDIDLLVTITDNCDLTELARLGRQLTGHMMAHGAGSDVFLADQAGNYLGRTCSWKKCKPGIRQSCDAHSCGVRHFLHDDFSAIRLDKKTIQHAPVTLWPEPNASDGVAPDIGEHLIQPLSLDPKR
;
A
#
# COMPACT_ATOMS: atom_id res chain seq x y z
N MET A 1 5.22 -11.92 34.41
CA MET A 1 4.67 -11.25 33.22
C MET A 1 3.56 -10.28 33.61
N ASN A 2 3.81 -8.99 33.44
CA ASN A 2 2.82 -7.92 33.62
C ASN A 2 1.92 -7.83 32.39
N LYS A 3 0.60 -7.84 32.57
CA LYS A 3 -0.36 -7.71 31.48
C LYS A 3 -0.76 -6.24 31.31
N LEU A 4 -0.40 -5.61 30.20
CA LEU A 4 -0.56 -4.17 30.01
C LEU A 4 -1.32 -3.83 28.73
N LYS A 5 -2.07 -2.73 28.77
CA LYS A 5 -2.66 -2.15 27.56
C LYS A 5 -1.62 -1.25 26.88
N ILE A 6 -1.17 -1.61 25.69
CA ILE A 6 -0.09 -0.92 24.98
C ILE A 6 -0.66 0.11 24.00
N LYS A 7 -0.06 1.31 24.00
CA LYS A 7 -0.27 2.32 22.96
C LYS A 7 0.72 2.09 21.81
N TRP A 8 0.33 1.24 20.87
CA TRP A 8 1.21 0.72 19.81
C TRP A 8 1.84 1.77 18.94
N THR A 9 1.12 2.84 18.60
CA THR A 9 1.67 3.90 17.77
C THR A 9 2.94 4.49 18.36
N ASP A 10 2.99 4.64 19.69
CA ASP A 10 4.12 5.24 20.38
C ASP A 10 5.28 4.25 20.45
N LEU A 11 4.97 2.97 20.73
CA LEU A 11 5.96 1.90 20.82
C LEU A 11 6.58 1.58 19.45
N GLU A 12 5.77 1.46 18.40
CA GLU A 12 6.23 1.28 17.01
C GLU A 12 7.14 2.44 16.60
N THR A 13 6.74 3.69 16.89
CA THR A 13 7.57 4.87 16.59
C THR A 13 8.89 4.87 17.36
N ALA A 14 8.91 4.40 18.61
CA ALA A 14 10.13 4.35 19.42
C ALA A 14 11.16 3.32 18.93
N PHE A 15 10.70 2.24 18.30
CA PHE A 15 11.55 1.24 17.65
C PHE A 15 12.04 1.70 16.27
N GLU A 16 11.32 2.59 15.59
CA GLU A 16 11.76 3.15 14.32
C GLU A 16 13.01 4.02 14.51
N LYS A 17 14.08 3.68 13.78
CA LYS A 17 15.28 4.52 13.72
C LYS A 17 14.88 5.89 13.14
N MET A 18 15.08 6.97 13.89
CA MET A 18 14.97 8.35 13.37
C MET A 18 16.12 8.60 12.36
N GLY A 19 16.00 8.01 11.17
CA GLY A 19 17.05 7.94 10.16
C GLY A 19 16.90 9.05 9.11
N GLY A 20 17.67 10.13 9.27
CA GLY A 20 17.90 11.15 8.26
C GLY A 20 19.23 11.87 8.49
N ASP A 21 19.65 12.73 7.57
CA ASP A 21 20.89 13.56 7.66
C ASP A 21 20.95 14.47 8.92
N PHE A 22 19.91 14.48 9.75
CA PHE A 22 19.78 15.19 11.02
C PHE A 22 19.94 14.30 12.26
N ALA A 23 20.26 13.01 12.11
CA ALA A 23 20.48 12.08 13.23
C ALA A 23 21.63 12.49 14.18
N PHE A 24 22.44 13.48 13.80
CA PHE A 24 23.49 14.06 14.63
C PHE A 24 23.03 15.20 15.54
N MET A 25 21.75 15.59 15.50
CA MET A 25 21.27 16.78 16.20
C MET A 25 20.35 16.53 17.39
N ASN A 26 20.10 15.29 17.84
CA ASN A 26 19.52 15.01 19.17
C ASN A 26 19.65 13.51 19.48
N GLU A 27 20.40 13.14 20.52
CA GLU A 27 20.43 11.77 21.07
C GLU A 27 19.13 11.52 21.84
N ILE A 28 18.06 11.15 21.13
CA ILE A 28 16.79 10.79 21.75
C ILE A 28 16.88 9.36 22.26
N SER A 29 16.68 9.18 23.57
CA SER A 29 16.61 7.87 24.21
C SER A 29 15.16 7.52 24.54
N ASN A 30 14.72 6.35 24.11
CA ASN A 30 13.37 5.85 24.36
C ASN A 30 13.39 4.76 25.43
N TYR A 31 12.49 4.85 26.39
CA TYR A 31 12.32 3.88 27.47
C TYR A 31 10.87 3.42 27.57
N PHE A 32 10.67 2.20 28.07
CA PHE A 32 9.36 1.61 28.29
C PHE A 32 9.13 1.37 29.78
N ASP A 33 8.01 1.86 30.28
CA ASP A 33 7.59 1.64 31.66
C ASP A 33 6.83 0.31 31.78
N LYS A 34 7.44 -0.67 32.47
CA LYS A 34 6.89 -2.02 32.65
C LYS A 34 5.70 -2.10 33.62
N GLU A 35 5.31 -0.99 34.24
CA GLU A 35 4.11 -0.92 35.10
C GLU A 35 2.93 -0.25 34.39
N THR A 36 3.19 0.79 33.59
CA THR A 36 2.11 1.57 32.94
C THR A 36 1.92 1.25 31.47
N GLY A 37 2.95 0.70 30.81
CA GLY A 37 2.97 0.45 29.37
C GLY A 37 3.22 1.70 28.52
N GLN A 38 3.72 2.78 29.14
CA GLN A 38 4.03 4.03 28.47
C GLN A 38 5.43 4.03 27.87
N VAL A 39 5.58 4.71 26.74
CA VAL A 39 6.87 5.06 26.14
C VAL A 39 7.29 6.42 26.68
N ILE A 40 8.49 6.49 27.21
CA ILE A 40 9.12 7.69 27.75
C ILE A 40 10.21 8.10 26.78
N VAL A 41 10.13 9.34 26.31
CA VAL A 41 11.11 9.92 25.39
C VAL A 41 11.96 10.90 26.18
N VAL A 42 13.27 10.66 26.22
CA VAL A 42 14.26 11.52 26.86
C VAL A 42 15.08 12.17 25.76
N ASP A 43 14.83 13.44 25.51
CA ASP A 43 15.61 14.30 24.62
C ASP A 43 16.39 15.35 25.42
N GLU A 44 17.14 16.22 24.74
CA GLU A 44 17.91 17.30 25.38
C GLU A 44 17.02 18.21 26.25
N THR A 45 15.80 18.50 25.79
CA THR A 45 14.89 19.39 26.54
C THR A 45 14.39 18.75 27.83
N VAL A 46 14.08 17.44 27.79
CA VAL A 46 13.71 16.67 28.98
C VAL A 46 14.89 16.54 29.95
N SER A 47 16.09 16.33 29.42
CA SER A 47 17.32 16.20 30.21
C SER A 47 17.65 17.51 30.93
N ASP A 48 17.64 18.64 30.23
CA ASP A 48 17.87 19.98 30.81
C ASP A 48 16.85 20.31 31.92
N ALA A 49 15.57 20.03 31.68
CA ALA A 49 14.51 20.26 32.65
C ALA A 49 14.70 19.40 33.91
N MET A 50 15.09 18.14 33.73
CA MET A 50 15.39 17.24 34.82
C MET A 50 16.59 17.72 35.65
N GLU A 51 17.71 18.11 35.01
CA GLU A 51 18.88 18.64 35.72
C GLU A 51 18.53 19.88 36.56
N ALA A 52 17.77 20.82 36.01
CA ALA A 52 17.32 22.02 36.72
C ALA A 52 16.39 21.70 37.90
N ILE A 53 15.49 20.73 37.76
CA ILE A 53 14.64 20.27 38.87
C ILE A 53 15.47 19.62 39.98
N MET A 54 16.50 18.85 39.63
CA MET A 54 17.39 18.25 40.63
C MET A 54 18.22 19.31 41.36
N GLU A 55 18.60 20.41 40.69
CA GLU A 55 19.20 21.58 41.32
C GLU A 55 18.23 22.25 42.31
N ASP A 56 16.97 22.50 41.91
CA ASP A 56 15.93 23.05 42.79
C ASP A 56 15.72 22.20 44.06
N LEU A 57 15.72 20.87 43.93
CA LEU A 57 15.60 19.95 45.06
C LEU A 57 16.82 20.02 45.98
N GLY A 58 18.02 20.14 45.40
CA GLY A 58 19.27 20.31 46.14
C GLY A 58 19.31 21.62 46.94
N GLU A 59 18.84 22.73 46.35
CA GLU A 59 18.71 24.02 47.05
C GLU A 59 17.70 23.96 48.21
N ALA A 60 16.68 23.10 48.10
CA ALA A 60 15.68 22.87 49.14
C ALA A 60 16.16 21.93 50.27
N GLU A 61 17.44 21.54 50.28
CA GLU A 61 18.04 20.59 51.23
C GLU A 61 17.36 19.20 51.22
N ILE A 62 16.78 18.80 50.08
CA ILE A 62 16.22 17.46 49.88
C ILE A 62 17.32 16.57 49.29
N GLU A 63 18.05 15.86 50.15
CA GLU A 63 19.23 15.07 49.75
C GLU A 63 18.88 13.69 49.14
N GLY A 64 19.52 13.36 48.01
CA GLY A 64 19.64 11.97 47.53
C GLY A 64 18.33 11.32 47.07
N ALA A 65 18.11 10.04 47.42
CA ALA A 65 16.97 9.23 46.97
C ALA A 65 15.68 9.37 47.81
N ASP A 66 15.62 10.38 48.70
CA ASP A 66 14.50 10.60 49.63
C ASP A 66 13.44 11.57 49.09
N TRP A 67 13.58 12.06 47.86
CA TRP A 67 12.55 12.88 47.19
C TRP A 67 11.32 12.04 46.84
N THR A 68 10.15 12.68 46.81
CA THR A 68 8.90 12.10 46.30
C THR A 68 8.44 12.81 45.03
N ASP A 69 7.57 12.18 44.24
CA ASP A 69 6.92 12.84 43.09
C ASP A 69 6.28 14.18 43.48
N GLN A 70 5.79 14.30 44.72
CA GLN A 70 5.21 15.53 45.23
C GLN A 70 6.25 16.62 45.48
N ASP A 71 7.47 16.26 45.87
CA ASP A 71 8.57 17.21 46.05
C ASP A 71 9.04 17.74 44.69
N VAL A 72 9.20 16.84 43.70
CA VAL A 72 9.45 17.22 42.30
C VAL A 72 8.37 18.18 41.80
N CYS A 73 7.10 17.86 42.02
CA CYS A 73 5.97 18.67 41.56
C CYS A 73 5.91 20.09 42.17
N ARG A 74 6.61 20.33 43.28
CA ARG A 74 6.67 21.62 43.99
C ARG A 74 7.89 22.45 43.64
N THR A 75 8.81 21.93 42.83
CA THR A 75 9.96 22.69 42.36
C THR A 75 9.50 23.82 41.42
N PRO A 76 10.09 25.03 41.51
CA PRO A 76 9.77 26.13 40.61
C PRO A 76 9.89 25.73 39.14
N THR A 77 10.96 25.01 38.79
CA THR A 77 11.18 24.55 37.41
C THR A 77 10.05 23.65 36.93
N TYR A 78 9.60 22.67 37.74
CA TYR A 78 8.53 21.78 37.34
C TYR A 78 7.16 22.49 37.21
N GLU A 79 6.86 23.47 38.07
CA GLU A 79 5.62 24.24 37.97
C GLU A 79 5.52 25.03 36.66
N GLU A 80 6.66 25.57 36.21
CA GLU A 80 6.78 26.34 34.96
C GLU A 80 6.78 25.47 33.69
N LEU A 81 7.02 24.16 33.80
CA LEU A 81 6.92 23.24 32.68
C LEU A 81 5.52 23.26 32.07
N SER A 82 5.48 23.11 30.74
CA SER A 82 4.23 22.91 30.05
C SER A 82 3.55 21.59 30.48
N ASP A 83 2.22 21.58 30.53
CA ASP A 83 1.46 20.43 31.05
C ASP A 83 1.70 19.12 30.29
N TRP A 84 2.09 19.20 29.01
CA TRP A 84 2.40 18.03 28.21
C TRP A 84 3.82 17.48 28.47
N MET A 85 4.75 18.30 29.00
CA MET A 85 6.12 17.88 29.36
C MET A 85 6.20 17.29 30.77
N LYS A 86 5.39 17.77 31.70
CA LYS A 86 5.39 17.35 33.12
C LYS A 86 5.43 15.81 33.30
N PRO A 87 4.58 15.00 32.64
CA PRO A 87 4.62 13.55 32.80
C PRO A 87 5.91 12.91 32.26
N ALA A 88 6.47 13.44 31.17
CA ALA A 88 7.70 12.92 30.57
C ALA A 88 8.92 13.21 31.46
N VAL A 89 9.03 14.44 31.97
CA VAL A 89 10.12 14.85 32.87
C VAL A 89 10.06 14.11 34.21
N LEU A 90 8.87 13.97 34.80
CA LEU A 90 8.72 13.20 36.04
C LEU A 90 9.14 11.73 35.85
N SER A 91 8.78 11.12 34.73
CA SER A 91 9.17 9.74 34.42
C SER A 91 10.67 9.62 34.14
N ALA A 92 11.30 10.62 33.53
CA ALA A 92 12.74 10.68 33.32
C ALA A 92 13.51 10.81 34.64
N ILE A 93 13.03 11.66 35.57
CA ILE A 93 13.59 11.76 36.93
C ILE A 93 13.49 10.41 37.65
N GLN A 94 12.35 9.72 37.57
CA GLN A 94 12.20 8.38 38.15
C GLN A 94 13.13 7.33 37.50
N LEU A 95 13.36 7.44 36.19
CA LEU A 95 14.27 6.58 35.45
C LEU A 95 15.72 6.75 35.91
N GLU A 96 16.19 7.99 36.06
CA GLU A 96 17.60 8.28 36.36
C GLU A 96 17.93 8.30 37.85
N TYR A 97 17.03 8.86 38.68
CA TYR A 97 17.27 9.13 40.10
C TYR A 97 16.32 8.36 41.04
N GLY A 98 15.36 7.60 40.49
CA GLY A 98 14.36 6.90 41.29
C GLY A 98 14.85 5.59 41.93
N ALA A 99 14.15 5.14 42.97
CA ALA A 99 14.51 3.93 43.72
C ALA A 99 14.29 2.61 42.95
N ASN A 100 13.48 2.61 41.88
CA ASN A 100 13.14 1.42 41.09
C ASN A 100 13.47 1.61 39.61
N VAL A 101 14.75 1.81 39.29
CA VAL A 101 15.24 1.92 37.90
C VAL A 101 14.89 0.68 37.07
N ALA A 102 14.81 -0.50 37.69
CA ALA A 102 14.44 -1.76 37.03
C ALA A 102 13.00 -1.77 36.47
N ARG A 103 12.16 -0.79 36.82
CA ARG A 103 10.83 -0.56 36.23
C ARG A 103 10.91 -0.18 34.76
N PHE A 104 11.96 0.52 34.36
CA PHE A 104 12.11 1.05 33.02
C PHE A 104 13.05 0.18 32.20
N GLU A 105 12.72 0.01 30.92
CA GLU A 105 13.52 -0.76 29.97
C GLU A 105 13.88 0.11 28.77
N SER A 106 15.13 0.10 28.32
CA SER A 106 15.51 0.82 27.11
C SER A 106 14.86 0.17 25.89
N ILE A 107 14.21 0.98 25.04
CA ILE A 107 13.59 0.51 23.80
C ILE A 107 14.68 0.40 22.73
N PRO A 108 14.96 -0.81 22.20
CA PRO A 108 15.92 -0.95 21.12
C PRO A 108 15.35 -0.38 19.82
N GLN A 109 16.24 0.08 18.94
CA GLN A 109 15.88 0.46 17.58
C GLN A 109 16.01 -0.73 16.64
N PHE A 110 15.19 -0.77 15.59
CA PHE A 110 15.42 -1.72 14.51
C PHE A 110 16.73 -1.42 13.81
N GLU A 111 17.53 -2.46 13.67
CA GLU A 111 18.79 -2.38 12.95
C GLU A 111 18.57 -2.64 11.46
N SER A 112 19.56 -2.24 10.67
CA SER A 112 19.49 -2.49 9.22
C SER A 112 19.46 -3.98 8.88
N HIS A 113 19.99 -4.86 9.73
CA HIS A 113 19.93 -6.30 9.47
C HIS A 113 18.50 -6.86 9.62
N ASP A 114 17.75 -6.45 10.65
CA ASP A 114 16.34 -6.85 10.82
C ASP A 114 15.51 -6.51 9.58
N SER A 115 15.64 -5.26 9.12
CA SER A 115 14.93 -4.78 7.94
C SER A 115 15.35 -5.52 6.66
N PHE A 116 16.62 -5.91 6.54
CA PHE A 116 17.12 -6.67 5.39
C PHE A 116 16.58 -8.10 5.38
N GLU A 117 16.56 -8.77 6.54
CA GLU A 117 15.98 -10.11 6.68
C GLU A 117 14.48 -10.11 6.34
N TRP A 118 13.74 -9.07 6.75
CA TRP A 118 12.33 -8.94 6.37
C TRP A 118 12.16 -8.72 4.86
N MET A 119 13.06 -7.98 4.20
CA MET A 119 13.04 -7.85 2.76
C MET A 119 13.24 -9.21 2.08
N GLU A 120 14.21 -10.02 2.52
CA GLU A 120 14.43 -11.37 2.01
C GLU A 120 13.20 -12.27 2.22
N ALA A 121 12.64 -12.26 3.44
CA ALA A 121 11.43 -13.01 3.75
C ALA A 121 10.24 -12.58 2.87
N PHE A 122 10.08 -11.29 2.60
CA PHE A 122 9.03 -10.80 1.71
C PHE A 122 9.21 -11.29 0.27
N VAL A 123 10.45 -11.29 -0.25
CA VAL A 123 10.74 -11.80 -1.60
C VAL A 123 10.28 -13.25 -1.75
N GLU A 124 10.45 -14.09 -0.73
CA GLU A 124 10.00 -15.48 -0.73
C GLU A 124 8.46 -15.62 -0.75
N THR A 125 7.71 -14.61 -0.29
CA THR A 125 6.24 -14.63 -0.35
C THR A 125 5.66 -14.31 -1.73
N VAL A 126 6.46 -13.71 -2.63
CA VAL A 126 6.01 -13.28 -3.96
C VAL A 126 5.94 -14.48 -4.92
N ARG A 127 4.74 -14.78 -5.46
CA ARG A 127 4.54 -15.95 -6.32
C ARG A 127 5.04 -15.71 -7.74
N ASP A 128 4.88 -14.50 -8.27
CA ASP A 128 5.38 -14.12 -9.59
C ASP A 128 6.90 -14.21 -9.66
N ASP A 129 7.39 -15.19 -10.41
CA ASP A 129 8.82 -15.46 -10.59
C ASP A 129 9.60 -14.23 -11.11
N ALA A 130 8.99 -13.41 -11.98
CA ALA A 130 9.67 -12.26 -12.55
C ALA A 130 9.79 -11.13 -11.53
N VAL A 131 8.73 -10.88 -10.75
CA VAL A 131 8.76 -9.89 -9.65
C VAL A 131 9.72 -10.36 -8.55
N ARG A 132 9.62 -11.62 -8.13
CA ARG A 132 10.52 -12.22 -7.13
C ARG A 132 11.99 -12.12 -7.54
N LYS A 133 12.34 -12.50 -8.78
CA LYS A 133 13.71 -12.34 -9.31
C LYS A 133 14.16 -10.88 -9.34
N LYS A 134 13.28 -9.95 -9.71
CA LYS A 134 13.57 -8.50 -9.73
C LYS A 134 13.89 -7.99 -8.32
N LEU A 135 13.09 -8.35 -7.32
CA LEU A 135 13.31 -7.97 -5.93
C LEU A 135 14.58 -8.62 -5.36
N ALA A 136 14.77 -9.93 -5.57
CA ALA A 136 15.97 -10.65 -5.14
C ALA A 136 17.25 -10.03 -5.72
N SER A 137 17.25 -9.69 -7.01
CA SER A 137 18.38 -9.01 -7.65
C SER A 137 18.61 -7.59 -7.10
N ALA A 138 17.56 -6.89 -6.65
CA ALA A 138 17.70 -5.58 -6.04
C ALA A 138 18.43 -5.65 -4.68
N LEU A 139 18.20 -6.70 -3.90
CA LEU A 139 18.86 -6.92 -2.60
C LEU A 139 20.36 -7.25 -2.72
N GLN A 140 20.80 -7.76 -3.87
CA GLN A 140 22.22 -8.05 -4.14
C GLN A 140 23.03 -6.83 -4.59
N GLN A 141 22.39 -5.68 -4.81
CA GLN A 141 23.03 -4.49 -5.35
C GLN A 141 23.59 -3.57 -4.24
N ARG A 142 24.48 -2.64 -4.63
CA ARG A 142 24.86 -1.53 -3.76
C ARG A 142 23.63 -0.69 -3.41
N LYS A 143 23.50 -0.34 -2.12
CA LYS A 143 22.33 0.35 -1.54
C LYS A 143 21.04 -0.48 -1.67
N PRO A 144 20.99 -1.69 -1.11
CA PRO A 144 19.91 -2.65 -1.33
C PRO A 144 18.54 -2.10 -0.94
N PHE A 145 18.42 -1.39 0.19
CA PHE A 145 17.17 -0.72 0.62
C PHE A 145 16.58 0.21 -0.43
N ARG A 146 17.43 1.05 -1.04
CA ARG A 146 16.97 1.96 -2.10
C ARG A 146 16.57 1.17 -3.34
N LYS A 147 17.39 0.21 -3.76
CA LYS A 147 17.13 -0.60 -4.95
C LYS A 147 15.87 -1.44 -4.83
N PHE A 148 15.60 -1.99 -3.65
CA PHE A 148 14.39 -2.73 -3.35
C PHE A 148 13.14 -1.83 -3.48
N ARG A 149 13.19 -0.62 -2.90
CA ARG A 149 12.10 0.37 -3.07
C ARG A 149 11.94 0.82 -4.52
N ASP A 150 13.04 1.13 -5.22
CA ASP A 150 13.03 1.50 -6.65
C ASP A 150 12.41 0.36 -7.49
N ALA A 151 12.69 -0.91 -7.16
CA ALA A 151 12.14 -2.06 -7.85
C ALA A 151 10.60 -2.17 -7.73
N MET A 152 10.02 -1.58 -6.69
CA MET A 152 8.57 -1.52 -6.47
C MET A 152 7.94 -0.18 -6.87
N GLU A 153 8.72 0.83 -7.25
CA GLU A 153 8.23 2.21 -7.45
C GLU A 153 7.05 2.32 -8.41
N SER A 154 7.06 1.52 -9.49
CA SER A 154 6.01 1.50 -10.51
C SER A 154 4.76 0.70 -10.11
N ASP A 155 4.79 -0.03 -8.99
CA ASP A 155 3.71 -0.94 -8.56
C ASP A 155 3.25 -0.60 -7.14
N ARG A 156 2.21 0.25 -7.06
CA ARG A 156 1.62 0.68 -5.78
C ARG A 156 1.05 -0.48 -4.96
N ARG A 157 0.68 -1.59 -5.59
CA ARG A 157 0.11 -2.75 -4.89
C ARG A 157 1.20 -3.53 -4.19
N LEU A 158 2.29 -3.78 -4.92
CA LEU A 158 3.48 -4.42 -4.35
C LEU A 158 4.06 -3.57 -3.20
N GLN A 159 4.06 -2.24 -3.33
CA GLN A 159 4.43 -1.34 -2.22
C GLN A 159 3.50 -1.49 -1.01
N GLN A 160 2.19 -1.58 -1.23
CA GLN A 160 1.23 -1.76 -0.15
C GLN A 160 1.43 -3.12 0.54
N GLN A 161 1.68 -4.19 -0.22
CA GLN A 161 2.02 -5.51 0.33
C GLN A 161 3.29 -5.46 1.17
N TRP A 162 4.35 -4.82 0.66
CA TRP A 162 5.59 -4.64 1.41
C TRP A 162 5.34 -3.91 2.73
N ARG A 163 4.66 -2.75 2.71
CA ARG A 163 4.36 -1.98 3.93
C ARG A 163 3.57 -2.80 4.95
N SER A 164 2.53 -3.48 4.48
CA SER A 164 1.73 -4.40 5.29
C SER A 164 2.56 -5.49 5.93
N PHE A 165 3.46 -6.13 5.16
CA PHE A 165 4.36 -7.17 5.64
C PHE A 165 5.40 -6.63 6.64
N GLU A 166 6.04 -5.50 6.31
CA GLU A 166 7.03 -4.83 7.14
C GLU A 166 6.45 -4.43 8.50
N SER A 167 5.29 -3.76 8.53
CA SER A 167 4.61 -3.42 9.79
C SER A 167 4.26 -4.63 10.64
N ALA A 168 3.94 -5.77 10.01
CA ALA A 168 3.67 -7.00 10.75
C ALA A 168 4.94 -7.60 11.37
N ARG A 169 6.05 -7.64 10.62
CA ARG A 169 7.34 -8.11 11.13
C ARG A 169 7.90 -7.24 12.25
N GLN A 170 7.77 -5.92 12.12
CA GLN A 170 8.08 -4.98 13.19
C GLN A 170 7.26 -5.29 14.44
N ARG A 171 5.94 -5.52 14.28
CA ARG A 171 5.06 -5.86 15.40
C ARG A 171 5.44 -7.18 16.07
N GLU A 172 5.78 -8.20 15.30
CA GLU A 172 6.25 -9.49 15.82
C GLU A 172 7.50 -9.32 16.68
N ALA A 173 8.49 -8.59 16.16
CA ALA A 173 9.72 -8.29 16.89
C ALA A 173 9.45 -7.50 18.20
N ILE A 174 8.52 -6.53 18.17
CA ILE A 174 8.12 -5.78 19.37
C ILE A 174 7.43 -6.69 20.39
N ILE A 175 6.54 -7.60 19.95
CA ILE A 175 5.87 -8.56 20.84
C ILE A 175 6.90 -9.50 21.47
N GLU A 176 7.87 -9.99 20.69
CA GLU A 176 8.96 -10.83 21.18
C GLU A 176 9.80 -10.08 22.22
N TRP A 177 10.17 -8.82 21.93
CA TRP A 177 10.89 -7.98 22.88
C TRP A 177 10.10 -7.72 24.17
N LEU A 178 8.79 -7.41 24.08
CA LEU A 178 7.91 -7.28 25.24
C LEU A 178 7.93 -8.55 26.09
N GLY A 179 7.87 -9.72 25.45
CA GLY A 179 7.98 -11.02 26.12
C GLY A 179 9.31 -11.20 26.86
N ASN A 180 10.43 -10.76 26.27
CA ASN A 180 11.76 -10.83 26.88
C ASN A 180 11.91 -9.92 28.11
N ILE A 181 11.08 -8.87 28.23
CA ILE A 181 11.10 -7.93 29.35
C ILE A 181 9.95 -8.22 30.35
N ASP A 182 9.38 -9.42 30.30
CA ASP A 182 8.28 -9.90 31.15
C ASP A 182 6.97 -9.08 31.01
N VAL A 183 6.66 -8.59 29.81
CA VAL A 183 5.43 -7.85 29.51
C VAL A 183 4.58 -8.60 28.48
N GLU A 184 3.28 -8.75 28.80
CA GLU A 184 2.29 -9.37 27.92
C GLU A 184 1.28 -8.30 27.46
N PRO A 185 1.22 -7.96 26.16
CA PRO A 185 0.27 -6.97 25.66
C PRO A 185 -1.18 -7.52 25.68
N LEU A 186 -2.11 -6.77 26.29
CA LEU A 186 -3.55 -7.07 26.29
C LEU A 186 -4.25 -6.72 24.99
N ASN A 187 -3.57 -5.98 24.12
CA ASN A 187 -4.06 -5.54 22.84
C ASN A 187 -2.86 -5.38 21.91
N PRO A 188 -2.99 -5.75 20.63
CA PRO A 188 -3.69 -6.94 20.18
C PRO A 188 -2.92 -8.19 20.66
N THR A 189 -3.65 -9.21 21.08
CA THR A 189 -3.15 -10.40 21.78
C THR A 189 -2.51 -11.46 20.87
N GLU A 190 -2.53 -11.29 19.55
CA GLU A 190 -1.89 -12.22 18.62
C GLU A 190 -1.23 -11.46 17.45
N SER A 191 -0.02 -11.86 17.08
CA SER A 191 0.42 -11.73 15.69
C SER A 191 -0.35 -12.77 14.87
N THR A 192 -1.53 -12.41 14.39
CA THR A 192 -2.16 -13.12 13.28
C THR A 192 -1.87 -12.34 12.01
N TYR A 193 -0.62 -12.32 11.56
CA TYR A 193 -0.33 -11.83 10.21
C TYR A 193 0.00 -12.98 9.28
N ASP A 194 -1.06 -13.61 8.81
CA ASP A 194 -1.12 -14.04 7.41
C ASP A 194 -1.28 -12.73 6.62
N PRO A 195 -0.27 -12.25 5.86
CA PRO A 195 -0.43 -11.04 5.07
C PRO A 195 -1.71 -11.20 4.28
N PRO A 196 -2.70 -10.29 4.45
CA PRO A 196 -4.02 -10.52 3.89
C PRO A 196 -3.80 -10.87 2.43
N PRO A 197 -4.23 -12.06 1.96
CA PRO A 197 -4.15 -12.34 0.54
C PRO A 197 -4.83 -11.14 -0.10
N LEU A 198 -4.14 -10.49 -1.05
CA LEU A 198 -4.72 -9.33 -1.71
C LEU A 198 -6.16 -9.68 -2.04
N PRO A 199 -7.13 -8.75 -1.91
CA PRO A 199 -8.42 -8.96 -2.54
C PRO A 199 -8.07 -9.42 -3.94
N ASP A 200 -8.46 -10.64 -4.30
CA ASP A 200 -7.94 -11.35 -5.46
C ASP A 200 -8.29 -10.50 -6.66
N LEU A 201 -7.36 -9.59 -6.99
CA LEU A 201 -7.66 -8.45 -7.81
C LEU A 201 -8.02 -8.98 -9.18
N ARG A 202 -7.33 -10.04 -9.58
CA ARG A 202 -7.61 -10.82 -10.76
C ARG A 202 -9.07 -11.31 -10.77
N LYS A 203 -9.59 -11.87 -9.67
CA LYS A 203 -11.04 -12.18 -9.54
C LYS A 203 -11.94 -10.95 -9.60
N ILE A 204 -11.57 -9.82 -8.99
CA ILE A 204 -12.33 -8.56 -9.08
C ILE A 204 -12.37 -8.06 -10.53
N MET A 205 -11.22 -8.09 -11.21
CA MET A 205 -11.08 -7.73 -12.61
C MET A 205 -11.93 -8.64 -13.49
N PHE A 206 -11.93 -9.95 -13.25
CA PHE A 206 -12.81 -10.88 -13.96
C PHE A 206 -14.30 -10.59 -13.73
N ALA A 207 -14.69 -10.25 -12.50
CA ALA A 207 -16.06 -9.86 -12.22
C ALA A 207 -16.47 -8.60 -13.00
N GLU A 208 -15.61 -7.59 -13.06
CA GLU A 208 -15.86 -6.36 -13.81
C GLU A 208 -15.80 -6.55 -15.33
N VAL A 209 -14.92 -7.41 -15.84
CA VAL A 209 -14.90 -7.83 -17.25
C VAL A 209 -16.23 -8.48 -17.62
N ARG A 210 -16.72 -9.45 -16.84
CA ARG A 210 -18.02 -10.08 -17.09
C ARG A 210 -19.16 -9.06 -17.07
N ARG A 211 -19.14 -8.15 -16.11
CA ARG A 211 -20.13 -7.06 -16.02
C ARG A 211 -20.09 -6.20 -17.28
N PHE A 212 -18.91 -5.80 -17.75
CA PHE A 212 -18.75 -5.02 -18.98
C PHE A 212 -19.30 -5.78 -20.19
N VAL A 213 -18.89 -7.03 -20.40
CA VAL A 213 -19.32 -7.87 -21.54
C VAL A 213 -20.84 -7.99 -21.57
N ARG A 214 -21.46 -8.26 -20.41
CA ARG A 214 -22.92 -8.44 -20.29
C ARG A 214 -23.69 -7.22 -20.80
N PHE A 215 -23.20 -6.00 -20.58
CA PHE A 215 -23.88 -4.79 -21.03
C PHE A 215 -23.43 -4.35 -22.43
N ALA A 216 -22.16 -4.53 -22.78
CA ALA A 216 -21.60 -4.08 -24.05
C ALA A 216 -22.07 -4.94 -25.24
N ARG A 217 -22.30 -6.24 -25.03
CA ARG A 217 -22.74 -7.17 -26.10
C ARG A 217 -24.11 -6.85 -26.71
N ASP A 218 -24.91 -6.04 -26.01
CA ASP A 218 -26.27 -5.66 -26.42
C ASP A 218 -26.30 -4.30 -27.14
N ILE A 219 -25.16 -3.60 -27.20
CA ILE A 219 -25.05 -2.33 -27.91
C ILE A 219 -25.10 -2.58 -29.43
N PRO A 220 -26.02 -1.94 -30.18
CA PRO A 220 -26.09 -2.08 -31.62
C PRO A 220 -24.78 -1.66 -32.29
N GLY A 221 -24.21 -2.56 -33.09
CA GLY A 221 -22.95 -2.33 -33.79
C GLY A 221 -21.72 -2.89 -33.08
N VAL A 222 -21.83 -3.43 -31.85
CA VAL A 222 -20.76 -4.26 -31.26
C VAL A 222 -20.77 -5.63 -31.93
N VAL A 223 -19.62 -6.08 -32.44
CA VAL A 223 -19.43 -7.31 -33.23
C VAL A 223 -18.61 -8.35 -32.49
N GLN A 224 -17.62 -7.93 -31.70
CA GLN A 224 -16.80 -8.82 -30.87
C GLN A 224 -16.32 -8.08 -29.62
N ILE A 225 -16.16 -8.81 -28.51
CA ILE A 225 -15.46 -8.32 -27.32
C ILE A 225 -14.39 -9.34 -26.98
N ALA A 226 -13.16 -8.87 -26.81
CA ALA A 226 -12.01 -9.69 -26.45
C ALA A 226 -11.27 -9.08 -25.26
N LEU A 227 -10.59 -9.93 -24.49
CA LEU A 227 -9.63 -9.53 -23.46
C LEU A 227 -8.22 -9.70 -24.02
N ILE A 228 -7.40 -8.67 -23.81
CA ILE A 228 -5.99 -8.67 -24.20
C ILE A 228 -5.12 -8.27 -23.01
N GLY A 229 -3.82 -8.12 -23.23
CA GLY A 229 -2.90 -7.56 -22.25
C GLY A 229 -2.64 -8.48 -21.05
N SER A 230 -2.14 -7.90 -19.96
CA SER A 230 -1.54 -8.66 -18.86
C SER A 230 -2.52 -9.54 -18.08
N LEU A 231 -3.82 -9.25 -18.12
CA LEU A 231 -4.84 -10.09 -17.46
C LEU A 231 -5.00 -11.46 -18.17
N THR A 232 -4.52 -11.59 -19.40
CA THR A 232 -4.55 -12.86 -20.14
C THR A 232 -3.40 -13.81 -19.77
N THR A 233 -2.40 -13.35 -19.03
CA THR A 233 -1.23 -14.13 -18.62
C THR A 233 -1.31 -14.53 -17.15
N ASP A 234 -0.45 -15.44 -16.73
CA ASP A 234 -0.29 -15.97 -15.35
C ASP A 234 0.36 -14.98 -14.37
N LYS A 235 0.43 -13.70 -14.75
CA LYS A 235 1.04 -12.65 -13.95
C LYS A 235 0.22 -12.44 -12.67
N GLU A 236 0.89 -12.47 -11.52
CA GLU A 236 0.26 -12.32 -10.19
C GLU A 236 -0.38 -10.94 -10.03
N PHE A 237 0.29 -9.92 -10.58
CA PHE A 237 -0.18 -8.52 -10.58
C PHE A 237 -0.50 -8.07 -12.01
N PRO A 238 -1.70 -8.40 -12.54
CA PRO A 238 -2.17 -7.81 -13.78
C PRO A 238 -2.30 -6.30 -13.59
N LYS A 239 -1.78 -5.55 -14.57
CA LYS A 239 -1.67 -4.08 -14.47
C LYS A 239 -3.06 -3.45 -14.64
N ASP A 240 -3.68 -3.73 -15.77
CA ASP A 240 -4.90 -3.10 -16.25
C ASP A 240 -5.85 -4.13 -16.86
N ILE A 241 -7.14 -3.79 -16.93
CA ILE A 241 -8.11 -4.52 -17.75
C ILE A 241 -8.04 -3.94 -19.16
N ASP A 242 -7.50 -4.70 -20.12
CA ASP A 242 -7.42 -4.30 -21.52
C ASP A 242 -8.50 -5.02 -22.35
N LEU A 243 -9.56 -4.31 -22.72
CA LEU A 243 -10.64 -4.85 -23.55
C LEU A 243 -10.52 -4.34 -24.98
N LEU A 244 -10.68 -5.23 -25.95
CA LEU A 244 -10.78 -4.90 -27.36
C LEU A 244 -12.23 -5.14 -27.83
N VAL A 245 -12.85 -4.10 -28.38
CA VAL A 245 -14.21 -4.16 -28.92
C VAL A 245 -14.19 -3.89 -30.41
N THR A 246 -14.59 -4.89 -31.19
CA THR A 246 -14.78 -4.75 -32.63
C THR A 246 -16.17 -4.19 -32.89
N ILE A 247 -16.26 -3.12 -33.67
CA ILE A 247 -17.50 -2.39 -33.92
C ILE A 247 -17.76 -2.18 -35.42
N THR A 248 -19.02 -1.92 -35.76
CA THR A 248 -19.42 -1.43 -37.08
C THR A 248 -19.17 0.08 -37.20
N ASP A 249 -19.10 0.58 -38.44
CA ASP A 249 -18.88 1.99 -38.74
C ASP A 249 -19.96 2.90 -38.14
N ASN A 250 -21.20 2.42 -38.09
CA ASN A 250 -22.36 3.15 -37.58
C ASN A 250 -22.65 2.93 -36.09
N CYS A 251 -21.77 2.22 -35.36
CA CYS A 251 -21.94 2.00 -33.92
C CYS A 251 -21.89 3.32 -33.15
N ASP A 252 -22.93 3.60 -32.35
CA ASP A 252 -22.95 4.71 -31.39
C ASP A 252 -22.11 4.35 -30.16
N LEU A 253 -21.09 5.16 -29.86
CA LEU A 253 -20.14 4.91 -28.78
C LEU A 253 -20.59 5.45 -27.42
N THR A 254 -21.75 6.10 -27.34
CA THR A 254 -22.23 6.77 -26.11
C THR A 254 -22.30 5.81 -24.93
N GLU A 255 -22.98 4.68 -25.09
CA GLU A 255 -23.11 3.68 -24.04
C GLU A 255 -21.80 2.92 -23.80
N LEU A 256 -21.03 2.63 -24.85
CA LEU A 256 -19.75 1.94 -24.72
C LEU A 256 -18.74 2.77 -23.93
N ALA A 257 -18.65 4.07 -24.20
CA ALA A 257 -17.81 4.99 -23.44
C ALA A 257 -18.31 5.21 -22.02
N ARG A 258 -19.62 5.14 -21.78
CA ARG A 258 -20.18 5.14 -20.41
C ARG A 258 -19.72 3.89 -19.65
N LEU A 259 -19.79 2.71 -20.24
CA LEU A 259 -19.33 1.46 -19.65
C LEU A 259 -17.81 1.49 -19.40
N GLY A 260 -17.02 1.99 -20.36
CA GLY A 260 -15.58 2.16 -20.21
C GLY A 260 -15.22 3.04 -19.00
N ARG A 261 -15.87 4.21 -18.86
CA ARG A 261 -15.67 5.08 -17.68
C ARG A 261 -16.10 4.43 -16.36
N GLN A 262 -17.15 3.64 -16.36
CA GLN A 262 -17.58 2.89 -15.16
C GLN A 262 -16.54 1.85 -14.77
N LEU A 263 -16.01 1.10 -15.74
CA LEU A 263 -14.94 0.13 -15.54
C LEU A 263 -13.71 0.81 -14.94
N THR A 264 -13.27 1.93 -15.52
CA THR A 264 -12.14 2.72 -14.99
C THR A 264 -12.41 3.18 -13.56
N GLY A 265 -13.60 3.73 -13.29
CA GLY A 265 -13.96 4.20 -11.95
C GLY A 265 -13.94 3.08 -10.89
N HIS A 266 -14.44 1.88 -11.25
CA HIS A 266 -14.40 0.72 -10.35
C HIS A 266 -12.97 0.24 -10.11
N MET A 267 -12.13 0.22 -11.15
CA MET A 267 -10.73 -0.22 -11.04
C MET A 267 -9.84 0.75 -10.27
N MET A 268 -10.08 2.05 -10.36
CA MET A 268 -9.34 3.05 -9.59
C MET A 268 -9.50 2.86 -8.08
N ALA A 269 -10.65 2.37 -7.60
CA ALA A 269 -10.86 2.03 -6.19
C ALA A 269 -9.93 0.91 -5.69
N HIS A 270 -9.39 0.11 -6.62
CA HIS A 270 -8.45 -0.98 -6.36
C HIS A 270 -7.04 -0.70 -6.92
N GLY A 271 -6.75 0.56 -7.29
CA GLY A 271 -5.47 0.96 -7.86
C GLY A 271 -5.13 0.28 -9.18
N ALA A 272 -6.13 -0.15 -9.97
CA ALA A 272 -5.95 -0.64 -11.36
C ALA A 272 -6.40 0.42 -12.36
N GLY A 273 -5.83 0.36 -13.56
CA GLY A 273 -6.41 0.98 -14.74
C GLY A 273 -7.29 0.01 -15.52
N SER A 274 -7.88 0.56 -16.57
CA SER A 274 -8.63 -0.20 -17.57
C SER A 274 -8.64 0.58 -18.87
N ASP A 275 -8.46 -0.10 -20.00
CA ASP A 275 -8.60 0.48 -21.33
C ASP A 275 -9.62 -0.30 -22.16
N VAL A 276 -10.41 0.44 -22.94
CA VAL A 276 -11.35 -0.12 -23.92
C VAL A 276 -10.94 0.35 -25.30
N PHE A 277 -10.22 -0.51 -26.01
CA PHE A 277 -9.74 -0.34 -27.37
C PHE A 277 -10.84 -0.66 -28.37
N LEU A 278 -10.85 0.06 -29.49
CA LEU A 278 -11.83 -0.05 -30.56
C LEU A 278 -11.14 -0.45 -31.86
N ALA A 279 -11.74 -1.40 -32.58
CA ALA A 279 -11.32 -1.80 -33.91
C ALA A 279 -12.51 -1.93 -34.87
N ASP A 280 -12.26 -1.78 -36.17
CA ASP A 280 -13.25 -2.10 -37.19
C ASP A 280 -13.27 -3.60 -37.53
N GLN A 281 -14.26 -4.01 -38.33
CA GLN A 281 -14.41 -5.41 -38.79
C GLN A 281 -13.27 -5.89 -39.70
N ALA A 282 -12.48 -4.98 -40.27
CA ALA A 282 -11.30 -5.31 -41.07
C ALA A 282 -10.02 -5.49 -40.22
N GLY A 283 -10.15 -5.34 -38.89
CA GLY A 283 -9.05 -5.46 -37.93
C GLY A 283 -8.16 -4.22 -37.88
N ASN A 284 -8.66 -3.05 -38.28
CA ASN A 284 -7.93 -1.80 -38.14
C ASN A 284 -8.25 -1.17 -36.79
N TYR A 285 -7.22 -0.73 -36.08
CA TYR A 285 -7.35 0.00 -34.83
C TYR A 285 -7.97 1.38 -35.07
N LEU A 286 -8.97 1.74 -34.28
CA LEU A 286 -9.68 3.02 -34.37
C LEU A 286 -9.31 4.01 -33.25
N GLY A 287 -8.82 3.52 -32.12
CA GLY A 287 -8.60 4.31 -30.90
C GLY A 287 -9.20 3.64 -29.66
N ARG A 288 -9.51 4.44 -28.64
CA ARG A 288 -10.16 4.00 -27.40
C ARG A 288 -11.51 4.68 -27.20
N THR A 289 -12.30 4.18 -26.24
CA THR A 289 -13.46 4.93 -25.76
C THR A 289 -13.03 6.19 -25.01
N CYS A 290 -13.74 7.30 -25.20
CA CYS A 290 -13.43 8.57 -24.54
C CYS A 290 -13.68 8.53 -23.02
N SER A 291 -12.66 8.92 -22.25
CA SER A 291 -12.66 9.01 -20.79
C SER A 291 -13.51 10.17 -20.24
N TRP A 292 -13.93 11.12 -21.09
CA TRP A 292 -14.68 12.30 -20.67
C TRP A 292 -16.20 12.10 -20.75
N LYS A 293 -16.92 12.49 -19.70
CA LYS A 293 -18.40 12.46 -19.69
C LYS A 293 -19.05 13.41 -20.71
N LYS A 294 -18.38 14.53 -21.01
CA LYS A 294 -18.81 15.52 -22.02
C LYS A 294 -17.76 15.53 -23.14
N CYS A 295 -18.06 14.87 -24.26
CA CYS A 295 -17.19 14.85 -25.44
C CYS A 295 -17.52 16.04 -26.34
N LYS A 296 -16.62 17.02 -26.41
CA LYS A 296 -16.75 18.17 -27.32
C LYS A 296 -15.35 18.69 -27.69
N PRO A 297 -15.09 19.00 -28.98
CA PRO A 297 -13.80 19.57 -29.38
C PRO A 297 -13.49 20.85 -28.58
N GLY A 298 -12.25 20.96 -28.10
CA GLY A 298 -11.76 22.15 -27.39
C GLY A 298 -12.32 22.39 -25.98
N ILE A 299 -13.20 21.53 -25.45
CA ILE A 299 -13.77 21.73 -24.09
C ILE A 299 -12.78 21.38 -22.96
N ARG A 300 -11.79 20.53 -23.25
CA ARG A 300 -10.72 20.15 -22.33
C ARG A 300 -9.38 20.40 -23.01
N GLN A 301 -8.53 21.22 -22.39
CA GLN A 301 -7.14 21.40 -22.85
C GLN A 301 -6.33 20.10 -22.74
N SER A 302 -6.68 19.23 -21.81
CA SER A 302 -6.04 17.93 -21.60
C SER A 302 -6.54 16.82 -22.54
N CYS A 303 -7.42 17.11 -23.50
CA CYS A 303 -7.84 16.13 -24.49
C CYS A 303 -6.82 16.11 -25.63
N ASP A 304 -6.24 14.95 -25.88
CA ASP A 304 -5.19 14.68 -26.87
C ASP A 304 -5.68 13.85 -28.07
N ALA A 305 -6.97 13.51 -28.13
CA ALA A 305 -7.60 12.91 -29.31
C ALA A 305 -7.37 13.78 -30.56
N HIS A 306 -6.86 13.17 -31.63
CA HIS A 306 -6.54 13.85 -32.89
C HIS A 306 -7.77 14.48 -33.54
N SER A 307 -8.92 13.78 -33.48
CA SER A 307 -10.15 14.14 -34.17
C SER A 307 -11.34 14.20 -33.21
N CYS A 308 -11.13 14.75 -32.01
CA CYS A 308 -12.17 14.85 -30.96
C CYS A 308 -13.49 15.43 -31.51
N GLY A 309 -14.58 14.67 -31.37
CA GLY A 309 -15.92 15.10 -31.77
C GLY A 309 -16.32 14.76 -33.21
N VAL A 310 -15.40 14.30 -34.08
CA VAL A 310 -15.76 13.82 -35.44
C VAL A 310 -16.62 12.56 -35.34
N ARG A 311 -16.17 11.58 -34.55
CA ARG A 311 -17.01 10.48 -34.05
C ARG A 311 -17.18 10.65 -32.55
N HIS A 312 -18.39 10.94 -32.12
CA HIS A 312 -18.66 11.26 -30.72
C HIS A 312 -18.21 10.12 -29.79
N PHE A 313 -17.45 10.45 -28.75
CA PHE A 313 -16.79 9.53 -27.82
C PHE A 313 -15.73 8.56 -28.38
N LEU A 314 -15.29 8.72 -29.62
CA LEU A 314 -14.04 8.09 -30.08
C LEU A 314 -12.86 8.93 -29.62
N HIS A 315 -11.89 8.30 -28.96
CA HIS A 315 -10.59 8.89 -28.65
C HIS A 315 -9.55 8.24 -29.56
N ASP A 316 -9.23 8.91 -30.67
CA ASP A 316 -8.21 8.49 -31.61
C ASP A 316 -6.83 8.99 -31.18
N ASP A 317 -6.07 8.15 -30.49
CA ASP A 317 -4.80 8.48 -29.82
C ASP A 317 -3.59 7.78 -30.46
N PHE A 318 -3.59 7.68 -31.79
CA PHE A 318 -2.61 6.90 -32.55
C PHE A 318 -1.14 7.28 -32.32
N SER A 319 -0.88 8.49 -31.82
CA SER A 319 0.46 8.95 -31.43
C SER A 319 0.92 8.43 -30.08
N ALA A 320 -0.01 8.03 -29.21
CA ALA A 320 0.27 7.53 -27.87
C ALA A 320 0.21 5.99 -27.82
N ILE A 321 -0.82 5.40 -28.43
CA ILE A 321 -1.07 3.96 -28.36
C ILE A 321 -1.52 3.44 -29.73
N ARG A 322 -0.99 2.27 -30.13
CA ARG A 322 -1.43 1.54 -31.31
C ARG A 322 -1.34 0.05 -31.07
N LEU A 323 -2.48 -0.64 -31.16
CA LEU A 323 -2.51 -2.10 -31.18
C LEU A 323 -2.01 -2.62 -32.53
N ASP A 324 -1.20 -3.67 -32.49
CA ASP A 324 -0.77 -4.33 -33.71
C ASP A 324 -1.93 -5.12 -34.33
N LYS A 325 -1.95 -5.21 -35.65
CA LYS A 325 -3.03 -5.85 -36.39
C LYS A 325 -3.17 -7.34 -36.06
N LYS A 326 -2.09 -8.02 -35.69
CA LYS A 326 -2.12 -9.44 -35.34
C LYS A 326 -2.87 -9.66 -34.03
N THR A 327 -2.64 -8.83 -33.01
CA THR A 327 -3.38 -8.87 -31.73
C THR A 327 -4.86 -8.59 -31.92
N ILE A 328 -5.22 -7.66 -32.81
CA ILE A 328 -6.63 -7.37 -33.10
C ILE A 328 -7.32 -8.57 -33.77
N GLN A 329 -6.64 -9.21 -34.73
CA GLN A 329 -7.19 -10.34 -35.48
C GLN A 329 -7.16 -11.66 -34.70
N HIS A 330 -6.19 -11.83 -33.80
CA HIS A 330 -5.94 -13.05 -33.04
C HIS A 330 -5.85 -12.71 -31.55
N ALA A 331 -6.92 -12.13 -31.02
CA ALA A 331 -6.98 -11.81 -29.60
C ALA A 331 -6.91 -13.11 -28.77
N PRO A 332 -6.08 -13.16 -27.71
CA PRO A 332 -5.84 -14.39 -26.94
C PRO A 332 -7.11 -14.92 -26.26
N VAL A 333 -8.04 -14.04 -25.88
CA VAL A 333 -9.29 -14.42 -25.23
C VAL A 333 -10.45 -13.69 -25.90
N THR A 334 -11.33 -14.44 -26.56
CA THR A 334 -12.60 -13.92 -27.05
C THR A 334 -13.65 -14.09 -25.96
N LEU A 335 -14.36 -13.01 -25.61
CA LEU A 335 -15.39 -13.00 -24.56
C LEU A 335 -16.82 -13.00 -25.12
N TRP A 336 -16.99 -12.55 -26.37
CA TRP A 336 -18.25 -12.53 -27.10
C TRP A 336 -17.95 -12.38 -28.61
N PRO A 337 -18.68 -13.03 -29.55
CA PRO A 337 -19.94 -13.78 -29.37
C PRO A 337 -19.81 -15.20 -28.83
N GLU A 338 -18.70 -15.87 -29.14
CA GLU A 338 -18.43 -17.24 -28.71
C GLU A 338 -17.24 -17.22 -27.75
N PRO A 339 -17.46 -17.28 -26.43
CA PRO A 339 -16.38 -17.21 -25.44
C PRO A 339 -15.37 -18.34 -25.66
N ASN A 340 -14.12 -17.99 -25.91
CA ASN A 340 -13.03 -18.95 -26.09
C ASN A 340 -11.68 -18.33 -25.69
N ALA A 341 -10.70 -19.17 -25.43
CA ALA A 341 -9.35 -18.76 -25.11
C ALA A 341 -8.33 -19.57 -25.91
N SER A 342 -7.26 -18.91 -26.34
CA SER A 342 -6.13 -19.52 -27.03
C SER A 342 -5.26 -20.33 -26.07
N ASP A 343 -4.46 -21.24 -26.62
CA ASP A 343 -3.43 -21.94 -25.85
C ASP A 343 -2.42 -20.95 -25.26
N GLY A 344 -2.03 -21.16 -23.99
CA GLY A 344 -1.02 -20.35 -23.30
C GLY A 344 -1.55 -19.15 -22.50
N VAL A 345 -2.87 -18.95 -22.44
CA VAL A 345 -3.44 -18.00 -21.47
C VAL A 345 -3.44 -18.57 -20.06
N ALA A 346 -3.64 -17.73 -19.05
CA ALA A 346 -3.73 -18.17 -17.66
C ALA A 346 -4.89 -19.17 -17.44
N PRO A 347 -4.66 -20.23 -16.63
CA PRO A 347 -5.64 -21.30 -16.46
C PRO A 347 -6.96 -20.84 -15.81
N ASP A 348 -6.91 -19.79 -14.99
CA ASP A 348 -8.06 -19.24 -14.27
C ASP A 348 -9.05 -18.48 -15.16
N ILE A 349 -8.67 -18.15 -16.40
CA ILE A 349 -9.55 -17.53 -17.40
C ILE A 349 -10.71 -18.46 -17.78
N GLY A 350 -10.45 -19.76 -17.87
CA GLY A 350 -11.47 -20.76 -18.18
C GLY A 350 -12.60 -20.73 -17.15
N GLU A 351 -12.23 -20.80 -15.88
CA GLU A 351 -13.17 -20.84 -14.73
C GLU A 351 -13.87 -19.50 -14.52
N HIS A 352 -13.13 -18.38 -14.57
CA HIS A 352 -13.67 -17.09 -14.14
C HIS A 352 -14.28 -16.25 -15.26
N LEU A 353 -13.95 -16.51 -16.53
CA LEU A 353 -14.48 -15.77 -17.68
C LEU A 353 -15.23 -16.67 -18.66
N ILE A 354 -14.56 -17.67 -19.25
CA ILE A 354 -15.11 -18.43 -20.39
C ILE A 354 -16.36 -19.21 -19.99
N GLN A 355 -16.29 -20.02 -18.93
CA GLN A 355 -17.40 -20.83 -18.48
C GLN A 355 -18.60 -19.96 -18.04
N PRO A 356 -18.45 -18.92 -17.20
CA PRO A 356 -19.56 -18.04 -16.83
C PRO A 356 -20.22 -17.31 -18.01
N LEU A 357 -19.43 -16.82 -18.97
CA LEU A 357 -19.96 -16.10 -20.14
C LEU A 357 -20.66 -17.04 -21.13
N SER A 358 -20.23 -18.30 -21.21
CA SER A 358 -20.88 -19.31 -22.05
C SER A 358 -22.25 -19.74 -21.52
N LEU A 359 -22.44 -19.65 -20.19
CA LEU A 359 -23.70 -20.02 -19.51
C LEU A 359 -24.73 -18.89 -19.45
N ASP A 360 -24.36 -17.67 -19.84
CA ASP A 360 -25.24 -16.50 -19.95
C ASP A 360 -25.46 -16.18 -21.45
N PRO A 361 -26.21 -17.00 -22.21
CA PRO A 361 -26.47 -16.70 -23.62
C PRO A 361 -27.29 -15.42 -23.75
N LYS A 362 -26.98 -14.63 -24.77
CA LYS A 362 -27.71 -13.41 -25.13
C LYS A 362 -29.21 -13.77 -25.26
N ARG A 363 -30.05 -13.15 -24.42
CA ARG A 363 -31.51 -13.35 -24.46
C ARG A 363 -32.14 -12.65 -25.65
#